data_AF-A0A524GVA4-F1
#
_entry.id   AF-A0A524GVA4-F1
#
_cell.length_a   1.000
_cell.length_b   1.000
_cell.length_c   1.000
_cell.angle_alpha   90.00
_cell.angle_beta   90.00
_cell.angle_gamma   90.00
#
_symmetry.space_group_name_H-M   'P 1'
#
loop_
_entity.id
_entity.type
_entity.pdbx_description
1 polymer ?
#
loop_
_entity_poly.entity_id
_entity_poly.type
_entity_poly.pdbx_seq_one_letter_code
_entity_poly.pdbx_strand_id
1 'polypeptide(L)'
;MHMITISALSEPIAAISSSGQATTILDLLMKGGIIMIPIVLLSILSFYIFIERIVYIRRTTSIQKGLITAITSELQNGNSKNALIHARNDQAALGRILESGIEKLGKPQGEVERNMETSTNLEITKMEKNTGYLGIIASVAPMLGF
;
A
#
# COMPACT_ATOMS: atom_id res chain seq x y z
N MET A 1 -34.25 63.48 -55.36
CA MET A 1 -34.37 62.03 -55.62
C MET A 1 -33.09 61.38 -55.10
N HIS A 2 -33.21 60.71 -53.94
CA HIS A 2 -32.32 59.72 -53.30
C HIS A 2 -30.79 60.00 -53.25
N MET A 3 -30.12 60.31 -52.12
CA MET A 3 -30.10 59.70 -50.77
C MET A 3 -29.78 58.19 -50.79
N ILE A 4 -28.68 57.83 -50.08
CA ILE A 4 -28.12 56.52 -49.66
C ILE A 4 -26.68 56.34 -50.22
N THR A 5 -25.65 56.95 -49.64
CA THR A 5 -24.83 56.53 -48.46
C THR A 5 -24.07 55.21 -48.61
N ILE A 6 -22.76 55.37 -48.74
CA ILE A 6 -21.66 54.48 -48.35
C ILE A 6 -22.03 53.55 -47.20
N SER A 7 -21.87 52.25 -47.39
CA SER A 7 -21.63 51.31 -46.29
C SER A 7 -20.65 50.25 -46.78
N ALA A 8 -19.40 50.44 -46.41
CA ALA A 8 -18.40 49.39 -46.36
C ALA A 8 -18.96 48.27 -45.48
N LEU A 9 -19.34 47.15 -46.10
CA LEU A 9 -19.38 45.87 -45.41
C LEU A 9 -17.94 45.34 -45.36
N SER A 10 -17.14 46.02 -44.55
CA SER A 10 -16.15 45.34 -43.73
C SER A 10 -16.95 44.43 -42.79
N GLU A 11 -17.19 43.19 -43.19
CA GLU A 11 -17.45 42.19 -42.16
C GLU A 11 -16.12 42.00 -41.42
N PRO A 12 -16.03 42.37 -40.13
CA PRO A 12 -14.90 41.97 -39.35
C PRO A 12 -14.92 40.45 -39.32
N ILE A 13 -13.78 39.84 -39.68
CA ILE A 13 -13.41 38.51 -39.22
C ILE A 13 -13.38 38.62 -37.69
N ALA A 14 -14.56 38.49 -37.08
CA ALA A 14 -14.75 38.49 -35.65
C ALA A 14 -14.15 37.19 -35.17
N ALA A 15 -12.87 37.29 -34.82
CA ALA A 15 -12.11 36.46 -33.93
C ALA A 15 -12.77 35.11 -33.63
N ILE A 16 -12.24 34.05 -34.24
CA ILE A 16 -12.12 32.78 -33.55
C ILE A 16 -11.34 33.10 -32.28
N SER A 17 -12.08 33.45 -31.22
CA SER A 17 -11.54 33.51 -29.88
C SER A 17 -11.32 32.05 -29.52
N SER A 18 -10.19 31.51 -29.95
CA SER A 18 -9.54 30.42 -29.25
C SER A 18 -9.21 30.98 -27.87
N SER A 19 -10.20 30.96 -26.97
CA SER A 19 -9.96 30.94 -25.54
C SER A 19 -9.29 29.60 -25.23
N GLY A 20 -8.06 29.43 -25.70
CA GLY A 20 -7.06 28.64 -25.00
C GLY A 20 -6.74 29.38 -23.70
N GLN A 21 -7.74 29.49 -22.82
CA GLN A 21 -7.43 29.59 -21.41
C GLN A 21 -6.64 28.32 -21.14
N ALA A 22 -5.36 28.46 -20.83
CA ALA A 22 -4.63 27.39 -20.19
C ALA A 22 -5.43 27.08 -18.92
N THR A 23 -6.27 26.05 -18.99
CA THR A 23 -7.02 25.59 -17.83
C THR A 23 -5.98 25.18 -16.82
N THR A 24 -5.73 26.07 -15.86
CA THR A 24 -4.79 25.79 -14.79
C THR A 24 -5.36 24.59 -14.03
N ILE A 25 -4.49 23.69 -13.53
CA ILE A 25 -4.92 22.47 -12.83
C ILE A 25 -5.95 22.78 -11.72
N LEU A 26 -5.81 23.96 -11.11
CA LEU A 26 -6.70 24.49 -10.09
C LEU A 26 -8.12 24.81 -10.61
N ASP A 27 -8.23 25.26 -11.86
CA ASP A 27 -9.51 25.56 -12.53
C ASP A 27 -10.26 24.27 -12.89
N LEU A 28 -9.51 23.22 -13.25
CA LEU A 28 -10.05 21.86 -13.41
C LEU A 28 -10.56 21.28 -12.09
N LEU A 29 -9.82 21.51 -10.99
CA LEU A 29 -10.22 21.10 -9.64
C LEU A 29 -11.51 21.82 -9.19
N MET A 30 -11.60 23.13 -9.39
CA MET A 30 -12.80 23.92 -9.06
C MET A 30 -14.02 23.45 -9.86
N LYS A 31 -13.83 22.98 -11.09
CA LYS A 31 -14.90 22.45 -11.94
C LYS A 31 -15.42 21.07 -11.53
N GLY A 32 -14.67 20.33 -10.70
CA GLY A 32 -15.05 19.01 -10.17
C GLY A 32 -16.17 19.03 -9.11
N GLY A 33 -16.53 20.20 -8.56
CA GLY A 33 -17.70 20.36 -7.69
C GLY A 33 -17.67 19.52 -6.40
N ILE A 34 -18.84 19.10 -5.92
CA ILE A 34 -19.00 18.37 -4.64
C ILE A 34 -18.25 17.02 -4.62
N ILE A 35 -18.04 16.41 -5.80
CA ILE A 35 -17.44 15.09 -5.99
C ILE A 35 -15.92 15.10 -5.71
N MET A 36 -15.28 16.28 -5.74
CA MET A 36 -13.87 16.42 -5.36
C MET A 36 -13.61 16.11 -3.87
N ILE A 37 -14.57 16.40 -2.99
CA ILE A 37 -14.45 16.20 -1.54
C ILE A 37 -14.17 14.73 -1.19
N PRO A 38 -14.99 13.74 -1.62
CA PRO A 38 -14.73 12.34 -1.32
C PRO A 38 -13.45 11.80 -1.98
N ILE A 39 -13.08 12.28 -3.18
CA ILE A 39 -11.85 11.86 -3.87
C ILE A 39 -10.61 12.28 -3.07
N VAL A 40 -10.56 13.54 -2.62
CA VAL A 40 -9.45 14.04 -1.81
C VAL A 40 -9.37 13.28 -0.48
N LEU A 41 -10.51 12.99 0.15
CA LEU A 41 -10.57 12.21 1.38
C LEU A 41 -10.03 10.78 1.18
N LEU A 42 -10.47 10.08 0.13
CA LEU A 42 -9.99 8.75 -0.23
C LEU A 42 -8.48 8.74 -0.54
N SER A 43 -7.97 9.79 -1.18
CA SER A 43 -6.54 9.95 -1.47
C SER A 43 -5.71 10.06 -0.19
N ILE A 44 -6.13 10.90 0.75
CA ILE A 44 -5.45 11.06 2.06
C ILE A 44 -5.49 9.75 2.84
N LEU A 45 -6.64 9.08 2.88
CA LEU A 45 -6.80 7.81 3.58
C LEU A 45 -5.94 6.69 2.96
N SER A 46 -5.93 6.60 1.63
CA SER A 46 -5.10 5.65 0.88
C SER A 46 -3.62 5.87 1.16
N PHE A 47 -3.17 7.13 1.13
CA PHE A 47 -1.78 7.48 1.41
C PHE A 47 -1.37 7.15 2.85
N TYR A 48 -2.25 7.43 3.82
CA TYR A 48 -2.02 7.07 5.22
C TYR A 48 -1.82 5.55 5.40
N ILE A 49 -2.74 4.74 4.87
CA ILE A 49 -2.66 3.27 4.94
C ILE A 49 -1.39 2.77 4.23
N PHE A 50 -1.03 3.36 3.10
CA PHE A 50 0.15 2.99 2.33
C PHE A 50 1.45 3.17 3.14
N ILE A 51 1.63 4.31 3.81
CA ILE A 51 2.83 4.58 4.61
C ILE A 51 2.90 3.66 5.83
N GLU A 52 1.80 3.53 6.58
CA GLU A 52 1.71 2.62 7.73
C GLU A 52 2.11 1.19 7.32
N ARG A 53 1.63 0.77 6.14
CA ARG A 53 1.88 -0.57 5.61
C ARG A 53 3.34 -0.81 5.26
N ILE A 54 3.98 0.13 4.57
CA ILE A 54 5.41 0.02 4.23
C ILE A 54 6.24 -0.10 5.51
N VAL A 55 5.96 0.74 6.51
CA VAL A 55 6.71 0.71 7.78
C VAL A 55 6.49 -0.62 8.51
N TYR A 56 5.26 -1.12 8.57
CA TYR A 56 4.93 -2.39 9.20
C TYR A 56 5.65 -3.58 8.54
N ILE A 57 5.57 -3.69 7.21
CA ILE A 57 6.22 -4.78 6.47
C ILE A 57 7.74 -4.70 6.67
N ARG A 58 8.35 -3.51 6.51
CA ARG A 58 9.80 -3.35 6.71
C ARG A 58 10.25 -3.73 8.11
N ARG A 59 9.46 -3.40 9.13
CA ARG A 59 9.77 -3.77 10.53
C ARG A 59 9.67 -5.27 10.75
N THR A 60 8.62 -5.91 10.25
CA THR A 60 8.39 -7.36 10.43
C THR A 60 9.33 -8.22 9.57
N THR A 61 9.81 -7.72 8.43
CA THR A 61 10.77 -8.42 7.55
C THR A 61 12.23 -8.21 7.96
N SER A 62 12.52 -7.31 8.91
CA SER A 62 13.89 -7.02 9.35
C SER A 62 14.49 -8.19 10.15
N ILE A 63 15.08 -9.15 9.46
CA ILE A 63 15.75 -10.33 10.06
C ILE A 63 17.11 -9.92 10.64
N GLN A 64 17.38 -10.34 11.88
CA GLN A 64 18.71 -10.20 12.47
C GLN A 64 19.73 -11.05 11.71
N LYS A 65 20.81 -10.42 11.24
CA LYS A 65 21.91 -11.13 10.55
C LYS A 65 22.46 -12.22 11.47
N GLY A 66 22.51 -13.46 10.96
CA GLY A 66 23.06 -14.60 11.69
C GLY A 66 22.08 -15.30 12.65
N LEU A 67 20.81 -14.88 12.73
CA LEU A 67 19.80 -15.54 13.57
C LEU A 67 19.68 -17.05 13.28
N ILE A 68 19.53 -17.39 11.99
CA ILE A 68 19.41 -18.79 11.55
C ILE A 68 20.65 -19.57 11.98
N THR A 69 21.85 -19.04 11.71
CA THR A 69 23.11 -19.68 12.05
C THR A 69 23.23 -19.92 13.57
N ALA A 70 22.88 -18.92 14.38
CA ALA A 70 22.89 -19.04 15.84
C ALA A 70 21.92 -20.12 16.32
N ILE A 71 20.67 -20.09 15.86
CA ILE A 71 19.64 -21.08 16.23
C ILE A 71 20.06 -22.49 15.79
N THR A 72 20.53 -22.67 14.56
CA THR A 72 20.98 -23.98 14.07
C THR A 72 22.14 -24.53 14.90
N SER A 73 23.10 -23.68 15.28
CA SER A 73 24.23 -24.10 16.12
C SER A 73 23.80 -24.52 17.53
N GLU A 74 22.88 -23.78 18.16
CA GLU A 74 22.33 -24.11 19.49
C GLU A 74 21.53 -25.41 19.45
N LEU A 75 20.75 -25.64 18.39
CA LEU A 75 19.99 -26.88 18.21
C LEU A 75 20.89 -28.09 18.01
N GLN A 76 21.99 -27.96 17.25
CA GLN A 76 22.98 -29.02 17.07
C GLN A 76 23.70 -29.38 18.38
N ASN A 77 23.92 -28.38 19.25
CA ASN A 77 24.51 -28.58 20.57
C ASN A 77 23.52 -29.13 21.61
N GLY A 78 22.26 -29.39 21.24
CA GLY A 78 21.21 -29.88 22.15
C GLY A 78 20.57 -28.80 23.03
N ASN A 79 20.92 -27.53 22.83
CA ASN A 79 20.48 -26.40 23.65
C ASN A 79 19.18 -25.78 23.12
N SER A 80 18.10 -26.56 23.04
CA SER A 80 16.80 -26.07 22.54
C SER A 80 16.25 -24.86 23.33
N LYS A 81 16.56 -24.77 24.63
CA LYS A 81 16.17 -23.61 25.47
C LYS A 81 16.82 -22.30 25.01
N ASN A 82 18.10 -22.31 24.67
CA ASN A 82 18.80 -21.11 24.19
C ASN A 82 18.29 -20.71 22.80
N ALA A 83 18.06 -21.69 21.93
CA ALA A 83 17.47 -21.47 20.62
C ALA A 83 16.10 -20.79 20.73
N LEU A 84 15.26 -21.21 21.68
CA LEU A 84 13.95 -20.60 21.93
C LEU A 84 14.06 -19.15 22.40
N ILE A 85 15.00 -18.84 23.30
CA ILE A 85 15.22 -17.47 23.79
C ILE A 85 15.69 -16.56 22.64
N HIS A 86 16.62 -17.03 21.80
CA HIS A 86 17.06 -16.27 20.63
C HIS A 86 15.95 -16.05 19.62
N ALA A 87 15.10 -17.06 19.37
CA ALA A 87 13.96 -16.92 18.48
C ALA A 87 12.92 -15.90 19.01
N ARG A 88 12.62 -15.92 20.31
CA ARG A 88 11.69 -14.98 20.97
C ARG A 88 12.19 -13.54 21.01
N ASN A 89 13.50 -13.35 21.07
CA ASN A 89 14.08 -12.01 21.04
C ASN A 89 13.97 -11.34 19.66
N ASP A 90 13.81 -12.12 18.59
CA ASP A 90 13.59 -11.57 17.26
C ASP A 90 12.12 -11.18 17.05
N GLN A 91 11.89 -9.90 16.78
CA GLN A 91 10.58 -9.33 16.50
C GLN A 91 10.14 -9.56 15.05
N ALA A 92 11.02 -10.07 14.18
CA ALA A 92 10.71 -10.39 12.80
C ALA A 92 9.76 -11.59 12.68
N ALA A 93 9.11 -11.70 11.52
CA ALA A 93 8.28 -12.86 11.17
C ALA A 93 9.03 -14.19 11.31
N LEU A 94 10.31 -14.20 10.90
CA LEU A 94 11.14 -15.40 10.94
C LEU A 94 11.36 -15.90 12.37
N GLY A 95 11.66 -15.01 13.33
CA GLY A 95 11.81 -15.35 14.74
C GLY A 95 10.59 -16.07 15.30
N ARG A 96 9.39 -15.55 15.03
CA ARG A 96 8.12 -16.13 15.48
C ARG A 96 7.79 -17.49 14.83
N ILE A 97 8.17 -17.66 13.56
CA ILE A 97 8.01 -18.95 12.85
C ILE A 97 8.99 -19.99 13.42
N LEU A 98 10.22 -19.59 13.71
CA LEU A 98 11.23 -20.47 14.31
C LEU A 98 10.86 -20.82 15.76
N GLU A 99 10.33 -19.86 16.53
CA GLU A 99 9.80 -20.09 17.87
C GLU A 99 8.77 -21.23 17.89
N SER A 100 7.76 -21.18 17.02
CA SER A 100 6.70 -22.20 16.99
C SER A 100 7.18 -23.58 16.54
N GLY A 101 8.23 -23.62 15.70
CA GLY A 101 8.92 -24.86 15.34
C GLY A 101 9.73 -25.44 16.51
N ILE A 102 10.49 -24.59 17.22
CA ILE A 102 11.35 -24.98 18.34
C ILE A 102 10.51 -25.45 19.53
N GLU A 103 9.37 -24.81 19.83
CA GLU A 103 8.46 -25.23 20.90
C GLU A 103 7.90 -26.64 20.73
N LYS A 104 7.84 -27.13 19.48
CA LYS A 104 7.33 -28.47 19.15
C LYS A 104 8.43 -29.48 18.81
N LEU A 105 9.70 -29.15 19.09
CA LEU A 105 10.79 -30.11 18.99
C LEU A 105 10.51 -31.36 19.83
N GLY A 106 10.73 -32.54 19.23
CA GLY A 106 10.46 -33.85 19.85
C GLY A 106 9.16 -34.51 19.39
N LYS A 107 8.32 -33.82 18.61
CA LYS A 107 7.17 -34.41 17.92
C LYS A 107 7.58 -34.98 16.55
N PRO A 108 6.74 -35.83 15.92
CA PRO A 108 6.98 -36.28 14.56
C PRO A 108 7.20 -35.09 13.61
N GLN A 109 8.16 -35.21 12.68
CA GLN A 109 8.58 -34.12 11.79
C GLN A 109 7.40 -33.45 11.08
N GLY A 110 6.41 -34.23 10.63
CA GLY A 110 5.22 -33.70 9.96
C GLY A 110 4.34 -32.80 10.84
N GLU A 111 4.32 -33.01 12.17
CA GLU A 111 3.60 -32.11 13.07
C GLU A 111 4.34 -30.78 13.28
N VAL A 112 5.68 -30.82 13.36
CA VAL A 112 6.52 -29.63 13.47
C VAL A 112 6.38 -28.76 12.23
N GLU A 113 6.53 -29.37 11.05
CA GLU A 113 6.39 -28.69 9.76
C GLU A 113 5.00 -28.03 9.61
N ARG A 114 3.93 -28.77 9.91
CA ARG A 114 2.56 -28.24 9.83
C ARG A 114 2.31 -27.06 10.79
N ASN A 115 2.97 -27.03 11.94
CA ASN A 115 2.88 -25.89 12.87
C ASN A 115 3.66 -24.68 12.38
N MET A 116 4.85 -24.90 11.83
CA MET A 116 5.62 -23.83 11.19
C MET A 116 4.88 -23.24 10.00
N GLU A 117 4.25 -24.08 9.16
CA GLU A 117 3.42 -23.67 8.04
C GLU A 117 2.21 -22.85 8.51
N THR A 118 1.50 -23.33 9.53
CA THR A 118 0.36 -22.59 10.12
C THR A 118 0.80 -21.22 10.64
N SER A 119 1.93 -21.16 11.34
CA SER A 119 2.49 -19.91 11.88
C SER A 119 2.92 -18.95 10.76
N THR A 120 3.49 -19.51 9.69
CA THR A 120 3.87 -18.76 8.48
C THR A 120 2.65 -18.16 7.82
N ASN A 121 1.58 -18.94 7.60
CA ASN A 121 0.33 -18.46 7.03
C ASN A 121 -0.33 -17.38 7.89
N LEU A 122 -0.28 -17.50 9.22
CA LEU A 122 -0.76 -16.47 10.14
C LEU A 122 0.03 -15.17 10.01
N GLU A 123 1.35 -15.24 9.90
CA GLU A 123 2.18 -14.04 9.77
C GLU A 123 2.01 -13.39 8.39
N ILE A 124 1.90 -14.17 7.31
CA ILE A 124 1.53 -13.69 5.97
C ILE A 124 0.17 -12.97 6.02
N THR A 125 -0.84 -13.59 6.63
CA THR A 125 -2.17 -13.01 6.73
C THR A 125 -2.15 -11.66 7.46
N LYS A 126 -1.35 -11.51 8.53
CA LYS A 126 -1.17 -10.22 9.21
C LYS A 126 -0.48 -9.19 8.30
N MET A 127 0.54 -9.63 7.56
CA MET A 127 1.21 -8.81 6.54
C MET A 127 0.32 -8.48 5.34
N GLU A 128 -0.86 -9.09 5.19
CA GLU A 128 -1.83 -8.89 4.08
C GLU A 128 -3.16 -8.21 4.48
N LYS A 129 -3.53 -8.25 5.76
CA LYS A 129 -4.80 -7.73 6.32
C LYS A 129 -5.20 -6.30 5.90
N ASN A 130 -4.27 -5.37 5.75
CA ASN A 130 -4.56 -3.97 5.44
C ASN A 130 -4.48 -3.64 3.94
N THR A 131 -3.88 -4.52 3.14
CA THR A 131 -3.73 -4.31 1.68
C THR A 131 -5.08 -4.40 0.96
N GLY A 132 -6.02 -5.20 1.49
CA GLY A 132 -7.37 -5.33 0.92
C GLY A 132 -8.16 -4.02 0.89
N TYR A 133 -8.05 -3.17 1.92
CA TYR A 133 -8.69 -1.85 1.93
C TYR A 133 -8.16 -0.94 0.83
N LEU A 134 -6.85 -1.00 0.56
CA LEU A 134 -6.23 -0.24 -0.52
C LEU A 134 -6.76 -0.69 -1.90
N GLY A 135 -7.03 -1.99 -2.06
CA GLY A 135 -7.65 -2.55 -3.26
C GLY A 135 -9.09 -2.07 -3.48
N ILE A 136 -9.89 -1.96 -2.41
CA ILE A 136 -11.26 -1.40 -2.48
C ILE A 136 -11.22 0.08 -2.86
N ILE A 137 -10.31 0.86 -2.25
CA ILE A 137 -10.17 2.28 -2.59
C ILE A 137 -9.72 2.43 -4.04
N ALA A 138 -8.79 1.59 -4.51
CA ALA A 138 -8.30 1.62 -5.89
C ALA A 138 -9.37 1.27 -6.93
N SER A 139 -10.35 0.42 -6.60
CA SER A 139 -11.45 0.07 -7.52
C SER A 139 -12.59 1.09 -7.48
N VAL A 140 -12.89 1.68 -6.32
CA VAL A 140 -13.98 2.65 -6.15
C VAL A 140 -13.58 4.06 -6.60
N ALA A 141 -12.31 4.46 -6.43
CA ALA A 141 -11.86 5.82 -6.76
C ALA A 141 -12.08 6.22 -8.23
N PRO A 142 -11.77 5.38 -9.25
CA PRO A 142 -12.08 5.70 -10.64
C PRO A 142 -13.58 5.87 -10.87
N MET A 143 -14.43 5.05 -10.23
CA MET A 143 -15.89 5.15 -10.38
C MET A 143 -16.47 6.48 -9.89
N LEU A 144 -15.78 7.19 -8.98
CA LEU A 144 -16.19 8.52 -8.52
C LEU A 144 -15.64 9.66 -9.39
N GLY A 145 -14.59 9.39 -10.18
CA GLY A 145 -13.89 10.41 -10.97
C GLY A 145 -14.29 10.46 -12.45
N PHE A 146 -15.02 9.46 -12.95
CA PHE A 146 -15.66 9.45 -14.27
C PHE A 146 -17.04 10.09 -14.23
#